data_AF-A0A381DHC9-F1
#
_entry.id   AF-A0A381DHC9-F1
#
_cell.length_a   1.000
_cell.length_b   1.000
_cell.length_c   1.000
_cell.angle_alpha   90.00
_cell.angle_beta   90.00
_cell.angle_gamma   90.00
#
_symmetry.space_group_name_H-M   'P 1'
#
loop_
_entity.id
_entity.type
_entity.pdbx_description
1 polymer ?
#
loop_
_entity_poly.entity_id
_entity_poly.type
_entity_poly.pdbx_seq_one_letter_code
_entity_poly.pdbx_strand_id
1 'polypeptide(L)' 'MKIKDFEKKLDDIGITKKDFANIVGAAYNGIINWNSKGETPKWVDSWMDNYIEAKKYNIIKNTVLDIEEEK' A
#
# COMPACT_ATOMS: atom_id res chain seq x y z
N MET A 1 8.66 1.13 9.77
CA MET A 1 8.37 -0.32 9.77
C MET A 1 9.61 -1.11 9.32
N LYS A 2 9.79 -2.38 9.77
CA LYS A 2 10.88 -3.21 9.24
C LYS A 2 10.61 -3.57 7.79
N ILE A 3 11.66 -3.70 6.98
CA ILE A 3 11.51 -3.96 5.54
C ILE A 3 10.71 -5.22 5.24
N LYS A 4 10.89 -6.30 6.02
CA LYS A 4 10.13 -7.54 5.84
C LYS A 4 8.63 -7.34 6.03
N ASP A 5 8.25 -6.52 7.02
CA ASP A 5 6.84 -6.22 7.29
C ASP A 5 6.26 -5.35 6.17
N PHE A 6 7.06 -4.43 5.63
CA PHE A 6 6.68 -3.62 4.48
C PHE A 6 6.46 -4.47 3.23
N GLU A 7 7.40 -5.36 2.90
CA GLU A 7 7.28 -6.31 1.78
C GLU A 7 6.03 -7.19 1.93
N LYS A 8 5.80 -7.74 3.13
CA LYS A 8 4.58 -8.53 3.40
C LYS A 8 3.31 -7.71 3.18
N LYS A 9 3.24 -6.48 3.69
CA LYS A 9 2.07 -5.61 3.47
C LYS A 9 1.84 -5.29 1.99
N LEU A 10 2.91 -5.11 1.21
CA LEU A 10 2.81 -4.91 -0.24
C LEU A 10 2.24 -6.15 -0.96
N ASP A 11 2.71 -7.34 -0.57
CA ASP A 11 2.20 -8.61 -1.10
C ASP A 11 0.72 -8.81 -0.73
N ASP A 12 0.34 -8.54 0.52
CA ASP A 12 -1.03 -8.67 1.03
C ASP A 12 -2.03 -7.78 0.24
N ILE A 13 -1.59 -6.60 -0.22
CA ILE A 13 -2.40 -5.68 -1.03
C ILE A 13 -2.20 -5.84 -2.54
N GLY A 14 -1.36 -6.79 -2.96
CA GLY A 14 -1.09 -7.13 -4.35
C GLY A 14 -0.39 -6.03 -5.15
N ILE A 15 0.52 -5.27 -4.54
CA ILE A 15 1.31 -4.25 -5.25
C ILE A 15 2.80 -4.55 -5.13
N THR A 16 3.58 -4.21 -6.14
CA THR A 16 5.04 -4.35 -6.09
C THR A 16 5.70 -3.11 -5.48
N LYS A 17 6.98 -3.21 -5.09
CA LYS A 17 7.78 -2.04 -4.69
C LYS A 17 7.86 -0.97 -5.79
N LYS A 18 7.80 -1.38 -7.05
CA LYS A 18 7.80 -0.47 -8.21
C LYS A 18 6.47 0.27 -8.30
N ASP A 19 5.36 -0.41 -8.08
CA ASP A 19 4.04 0.22 -8.02
C ASP A 19 3.97 1.21 -6.86
N PHE A 20 4.41 0.79 -5.67
CA PHE A 20 4.52 1.67 -4.52
C PHE A 20 5.35 2.92 -4.84
N ALA A 21 6.53 2.77 -5.48
CA ALA A 21 7.38 3.89 -5.90
C ALA A 21 6.63 4.89 -6.78
N ASN A 22 5.88 4.38 -7.76
CA ASN A 22 5.09 5.20 -8.66
C ASN A 22 3.94 5.90 -7.92
N ILE A 23 3.24 5.22 -7.02
CA ILE A 23 2.09 5.77 -6.29
C ILE A 23 2.52 6.93 -5.39
N VAL A 24 3.64 6.77 -4.68
CA VAL A 24 4.13 7.78 -3.73
C VAL A 24 5.06 8.81 -4.38
N GLY A 25 5.32 8.69 -5.68
CA GLY A 25 6.24 9.58 -6.41
C GLY A 25 7.70 9.47 -5.95
N ALA A 26 8.12 8.32 -5.42
CA ALA A 26 9.49 8.09 -4.97
C ALA A 26 10.33 7.41 -6.05
N ALA A 27 11.64 7.67 -6.04
CA ALA A 27 12.58 6.95 -6.88
C ALA A 27 12.67 5.47 -6.44
N TYR A 28 12.46 4.54 -7.37
CA TYR A 28 12.53 3.10 -7.10
C TYR A 28 13.86 2.67 -6.45
N ASN A 29 14.98 3.23 -6.91
CA ASN A 29 16.30 2.99 -6.31
C ASN A 29 16.36 3.46 -4.85
N GLY A 30 15.65 4.52 -4.50
CA GLY A 30 15.53 4.98 -3.12
C GLY A 30 14.83 3.97 -2.21
N ILE A 31 13.78 3.32 -2.73
CA ILE A 31 13.03 2.28 -2.01
C ILE A 31 13.85 1.00 -1.85
N ILE A 32 14.58 0.58 -2.90
CA ILE A 32 15.51 -0.56 -2.80
C ILE A 32 16.55 -0.30 -1.70
N ASN A 33 17.08 0.92 -1.63
CA ASN A 33 18.08 1.29 -0.63
C ASN A 33 17.52 1.33 0.81
N TRP A 34 16.21 1.20 1.02
CA TRP A 34 15.71 0.99 2.39
C TRP A 34 16.05 -0.40 2.92
N ASN A 35 16.22 -1.40 2.03
CA ASN A 35 16.66 -2.74 2.43
C ASN A 35 18.04 -2.71 3.11
N SER A 36 18.95 -1.83 2.67
CA SER A 36 20.28 -1.71 3.30
C SER A 36 20.25 -1.01 4.65
N LYS A 37 19.27 -0.14 4.89
CA LYS A 37 19.01 0.50 6.20
C LYS A 37 18.18 -0.39 7.15
N GLY A 38 17.49 -1.40 6.62
CA GLY A 38 16.68 -2.35 7.38
C GLY A 38 15.29 -1.86 7.78
N GLU A 39 15.01 -0.56 7.63
CA GLU A 39 13.75 0.07 8.01
C GLU A 39 13.25 1.07 6.95
N THR A 40 11.93 1.18 6.85
CA THR A 40 11.27 2.20 6.04
C THR A 40 11.27 3.56 6.75
N PRO A 41 11.20 4.68 6.00
CA PRO A 41 10.89 5.98 6.57
C PRO A 41 9.58 5.96 7.37
N LYS A 42 9.49 6.75 8.44
CA LYS A 42 8.34 6.74 9.37
C LYS A 42 6.99 7.05 8.70
N TRP A 43 6.98 7.91 7.68
CA TRP A 43 5.75 8.25 6.95
C TRP A 43 5.16 7.07 6.17
N VAL A 44 5.97 6.05 5.84
CA VAL A 44 5.50 4.85 5.14
C VAL A 44 4.49 4.08 5.99
N ASP A 45 4.64 4.14 7.32
CA ASP A 45 3.75 3.46 8.25
C ASP A 45 2.33 4.04 8.13
N SER A 46 2.19 5.36 8.26
CA SER A 46 0.90 6.05 8.09
C SER A 46 0.33 5.94 6.68
N TRP A 47 1.19 6.01 5.66
CA TRP A 47 0.73 5.88 4.27
C TRP A 47 0.13 4.49 4.02
N MET A 48 0.82 3.44 4.48
CA MET A 48 0.41 2.06 4.25
C MET A 48 -0.91 1.76 4.97
N ASP A 49 -1.06 2.20 6.21
CA ASP A 49 -2.29 1.96 6.97
C ASP A 49 -3.49 2.68 6.33
N ASN A 50 -3.32 3.94 5.92
CA ASN A 50 -4.36 4.70 5.20
C ASN A 50 -4.70 4.09 3.84
N TYR A 51 -3.70 3.62 3.09
CA TYR A 51 -3.92 3.01 1.77
C TYR A 51 -4.72 1.71 1.88
N ILE A 52 -4.39 0.87 2.87
CA ILE A 52 -5.12 -0.37 3.15
C ILE A 52 -6.58 -0.06 3.56
N GLU A 53 -6.78 0.93 4.43
CA GLU A 53 -8.11 1.33 4.87
C GLU A 53 -8.97 1.88 3.72
N ALA A 54 -8.39 2.76 2.89
CA ALA A 54 -9.05 3.28 1.70
C ALA A 54 -9.44 2.17 0.71
N LYS A 55 -8.57 1.17 0.50
CA LYS A 55 -8.89 0.00 -0.33
C LYS A 55 -10.09 -0.78 0.23
N LYS A 56 -10.12 -1.05 1.54
CA LYS A 56 -11.24 -1.76 2.19
C LYS A 56 -12.55 -0.99 2.04
N TYR A 57 -12.51 0.32 2.26
CA TYR A 57 -13.68 1.18 2.11
C TYR A 57 -14.21 1.16 0.66
N ASN A 58 -13.32 1.26 -0.34
CA ASN A 58 -13.72 1.21 -1.74
C ASN A 58 -14.37 -0.12 -2.12
N ILE A 59 -13.87 -1.24 -1.60
CA ILE A 59 -14.50 -2.56 -1.81
C ILE A 59 -15.91 -2.55 -1.26
N ILE A 60 -16.10 -2.14 0.01
CA ILE A 60 -17.42 -2.10 0.65
C ILE A 60 -18.37 -1.17 -0.11
N LYS A 61 -17.90 0.03 -0.45
CA LYS A 61 -18.69 1.03 -1.18
C LYS A 61 -19.18 0.48 -2.52
N ASN A 62 -18.30 -0.15 -3.29
CA ASN A 62 -18.67 -0.71 -4.59
C ASN A 62 -19.68 -1.85 -4.41
N THR A 63 -19.46 -2.76 -3.47
CA THR A 63 -20.42 -3.84 -3.18
C THR A 63 -21.79 -3.32 -2.78
N VAL A 64 -21.88 -2.23 -2.01
CA VAL A 64 -23.16 -1.60 -1.66
C VAL A 64 -23.84 -0.99 -2.88
N LEU A 65 -23.09 -0.28 -3.73
CA LEU A 65 -23.63 0.32 -4.96
C LEU A 65 -24.16 -0.75 -5.91
N ASP A 66 -23.42 -1.85 -6.09
CA ASP A 66 -23.84 -2.97 -6.95
C ASP A 66 -25.19 -3.56 -6.46
N ILE A 67 -25.39 -3.68 -5.15
CA ILE A 67 -26.65 -4.17 -4.55
C ILE A 67 -27.81 -3.18 -4.75
N GLU A 68 -27.53 -1.88 -4.77
CA GLU A 68 -28.55 -0.86 -5.00
C GLU A 68 -28.97 -0.78 -6.48
N GLU A 69 -28.04 -1.01 -7.42
CA GLU A 69 -28.32 -1.01 -8.86
C GLU A 69 -29.08 -2.27 -9.33
N GLU A 70 -28.97 -3.39 -8.60
CA GLU A 70 -29.71 -4.64 -8.88
C GLU A 70 -31.17 -4.64 -8.36
N LYS A 71 -31.61 -3.59 -7.64
CA LYS A 71 -32.98 -3.45 -7.10
C LYS A 71 -33.88 -2.54 -7.92
#